data_AF-A0A976FH63-F1
#
_entry.id   AF-A0A976FH63-F1
#
_cell.length_a   1.000
_cell.length_b   1.000
_cell.length_c   1.000
_cell.angle_alpha   90.00
_cell.angle_beta   90.00
_cell.angle_gamma   90.00
#
_symmetry.space_group_name_H-M   'P 1'
#
loop_
_entity.id
_entity.type
_entity.pdbx_description
1 polymer ?
#
loop_
_entity_poly.entity_id
_entity_poly.type
_entity_poly.pdbx_seq_one_letter_code
_entity_poly.pdbx_strand_id
1 'polypeptide(L)'
;MSPVPVHVSQKDLPRVVAVVVLGFCIVMFLVLQMDNFFAADDHVENFSFPKVGAFVALYTAMMVLSRFYEHGTYVLYEMLWGCNISLVLVVMALYFSKPFLVGVAMVTVSGDQLLWYLDFFSYIFCGKFIMGVMTYLTYPENRSISKTVFATHHLWFLPLLLMAVRIQITCGHGGMHGSSFVGSSILTTFLAIFCRAFTPFQARVPGSEHVVYLNVNGCYEFWKDIDIPLLHLFDQQHPALYLPFLAIAGNLVANVQNNHVSECIHLAYHKNDSQLIMRRRALVKTLRQASPFFLIAGPCVLEAEEVVMAIATRLATIQKTLQIPVIFKASFDKANRQDLASFRGPGLKRGLEMLQQVKDETGLPVLTDVHETHQVAPVAEVADIIQIPAFLSRQTDLLVAAANSGRLVNLKKGQMLSADTMLLAAQKIAITQGDAERGSMFGYGDLVVDARNLPKLRRSNGLVVQDVTHSIQRSIGAHAKATTSGGDREFISTIARMAAAVGVDGFFFETHLNPKNARCDAATMLPIDELEPLLNELLAIARASKALL
;
A
#
# COMPACT_ATOMS: atom_id res chain seq x y z
N MET A 1 25.07 16.06 38.70
CA MET A 1 24.30 16.11 39.96
C MET A 1 22.86 15.82 39.61
N SER A 2 22.20 14.89 40.31
CA SER A 2 20.76 14.66 40.12
C SER A 2 20.00 15.97 40.36
N PRO A 3 19.00 16.32 39.53
CA PRO A 3 18.27 17.57 39.71
C PRO A 3 17.58 17.60 41.08
N VAL A 4 17.77 18.70 41.82
CA VAL A 4 17.15 18.89 43.14
C VAL A 4 15.63 19.10 42.95
N PRO A 5 14.75 18.51 43.79
CA PRO A 5 13.31 18.71 43.69
C PRO A 5 12.93 20.19 43.68
N VAL A 6 12.10 20.58 42.72
CA VAL A 6 11.55 21.93 42.64
C VAL A 6 10.25 21.98 43.44
N HIS A 7 10.17 22.90 44.39
CA HIS A 7 8.91 23.13 45.11
C HIS A 7 7.97 23.95 44.22
N VAL A 8 6.93 23.32 43.67
CA VAL A 8 5.93 23.98 42.83
C VAL A 8 4.71 24.33 43.68
N SER A 9 4.49 25.62 43.90
CA SER A 9 3.33 26.15 44.66
C SER A 9 2.18 26.53 43.73
N GLN A 10 1.00 26.85 44.29
CA GLN A 10 -0.08 27.45 43.48
C GLN A 10 0.31 28.80 42.86
N LYS A 11 1.26 29.53 43.47
CA LYS A 11 1.76 30.81 42.92
C LYS A 11 2.55 30.63 41.63
N ASP A 12 3.00 29.41 41.34
CA ASP A 12 3.70 29.06 40.10
C ASP A 12 2.75 28.79 38.92
N LEU A 13 1.42 28.78 39.15
CA LEU A 13 0.41 28.54 38.12
C LEU A 13 0.64 29.35 36.83
N PRO A 14 0.93 30.67 36.86
CA PRO A 14 1.16 31.43 35.63
C PRO A 14 2.35 30.91 34.82
N ARG A 15 3.43 30.50 35.50
CA ARG A 15 4.62 29.94 34.85
C ARG A 15 4.32 28.58 34.25
N VAL A 16 3.65 27.70 35.00
CA VAL A 16 3.31 26.35 34.51
C VAL A 16 2.39 26.44 33.29
N VAL A 17 1.35 27.27 33.36
CA VAL A 17 0.43 27.52 32.24
C VAL A 17 1.18 28.09 31.05
N ALA A 18 2.09 29.06 31.25
CA ALA A 18 2.89 29.61 30.17
C ALA A 18 3.76 28.55 29.47
N VAL A 19 4.43 27.67 30.22
CA VAL A 19 5.25 26.59 29.66
C VAL A 19 4.39 25.61 28.87
N VAL A 20 3.26 25.18 29.43
CA VAL A 20 2.36 24.22 28.79
C VAL A 20 1.76 24.82 27.52
N VAL A 21 1.19 26.02 27.60
CA VAL A 21 0.60 26.72 26.43
C VAL A 21 1.64 26.96 25.35
N LEU A 22 2.84 27.43 25.71
CA LEU A 22 3.92 27.63 24.74
C LEU A 22 4.32 26.31 24.06
N GLY A 23 4.43 25.23 24.83
CA GLY A 23 4.70 23.90 24.30
C GLY A 23 3.64 23.45 23.29
N PHE A 24 2.37 23.57 23.64
CA PHE A 24 1.26 23.26 22.73
C PHE A 24 1.29 24.14 21.47
N CYS A 25 1.43 25.46 21.60
CA CYS A 25 1.46 26.36 20.45
C CYS A 25 2.60 26.02 19.47
N ILE A 26 3.80 25.73 19.98
CA ILE A 26 4.94 25.36 19.13
C ILE A 26 4.70 24.00 18.48
N VAL A 27 4.20 23.00 19.22
CA VAL A 27 3.84 21.70 18.66
C VAL A 27 2.82 21.85 17.54
N MET A 28 1.72 22.57 17.78
CA MET A 28 0.66 22.79 16.80
C MET A 28 1.19 23.49 15.55
N PHE A 29 2.03 24.52 15.72
CA PHE A 29 2.68 25.18 14.60
C PHE A 29 3.58 24.23 13.82
N LEU A 30 4.46 23.50 14.51
CA LEU A 30 5.42 22.57 13.94
C LEU A 30 4.73 21.48 13.12
N VAL A 31 3.73 20.80 13.67
CA VAL A 31 3.02 19.72 12.96
C VAL A 31 2.24 20.22 11.76
N LEU A 32 1.69 21.44 11.80
CA LEU A 32 1.01 22.05 10.65
C LEU A 32 2.00 22.45 9.55
N GLN A 33 3.19 22.94 9.89
CA GLN A 33 4.25 23.19 8.90
C GLN A 33 4.72 21.89 8.26
N MET A 34 4.83 20.83 9.06
CA MET A 34 5.22 19.50 8.57
C MET A 34 4.16 18.88 7.69
N ASP A 35 2.87 19.06 8.01
CA ASP A 35 1.76 18.65 7.15
C ASP A 35 1.81 19.37 5.78
N ASN A 36 2.00 20.69 5.79
CA ASN A 36 2.16 21.47 4.55
C ASN A 36 3.40 21.08 3.75
N PHE A 37 4.46 20.58 4.41
CA PHE A 37 5.70 20.19 3.73
C PHE A 37 5.66 18.75 3.21
N PHE A 38 5.18 17.82 4.03
CA PHE A 38 5.22 16.39 3.74
C PHE A 38 3.95 15.84 3.09
N ALA A 39 2.81 16.52 3.26
CA ALA A 39 1.48 16.03 2.91
C ALA A 39 0.60 17.12 2.28
N ALA A 40 1.21 18.12 1.62
CA ALA A 40 0.51 19.27 1.03
C ALA A 40 -0.58 18.87 0.02
N ASP A 41 -0.35 17.78 -0.71
CA ASP A 41 -1.24 17.28 -1.77
C ASP A 41 -2.23 16.19 -1.26
N ASP A 42 -2.13 15.79 0.01
CA ASP A 42 -2.89 14.67 0.61
C ASP A 42 -4.23 15.12 1.22
N HIS A 43 -4.87 16.09 0.57
CA HIS A 43 -6.20 16.55 0.96
C HIS A 43 -7.27 15.52 0.56
N VAL A 44 -7.69 14.71 1.52
CA VAL A 44 -8.78 13.75 1.33
C VAL A 44 -10.11 14.47 1.48
N GLU A 45 -10.78 14.75 0.35
CA GLU A 45 -12.19 15.13 0.36
C GLU A 45 -12.98 14.03 1.09
N ASN A 46 -13.59 14.37 2.23
CA ASN A 46 -14.38 13.53 3.16
C ASN A 46 -13.71 12.97 4.43
N PHE A 47 -12.50 13.37 4.83
CA PHE A 47 -11.95 12.98 6.14
C PHE A 47 -12.65 13.72 7.30
N SER A 48 -13.76 13.16 7.83
CA SER A 48 -14.61 13.79 8.85
C SER A 48 -15.14 12.79 9.87
N PHE A 49 -14.69 12.90 11.13
CA PHE A 49 -15.14 12.08 12.26
C PHE A 49 -15.51 12.94 13.48
N PRO A 50 -16.55 13.80 13.37
CA PRO A 50 -16.85 14.81 14.39
C PRO A 50 -17.21 14.21 15.75
N LYS A 51 -17.86 13.04 15.78
CA LYS A 51 -18.19 12.34 17.04
C LYS A 51 -16.95 11.84 17.77
N VAL A 52 -15.96 11.34 17.03
CA VAL A 52 -14.69 10.86 17.59
C VAL A 52 -13.86 12.05 18.08
N GLY A 53 -13.78 13.11 17.28
CA GLY A 53 -13.12 14.36 17.67
C GLY A 53 -13.74 14.97 18.92
N ALA A 54 -15.07 15.03 19.02
CA ALA A 54 -15.77 15.52 20.20
C ALA A 54 -15.52 14.65 21.44
N PHE A 55 -15.51 13.32 21.30
CA PHE A 55 -15.19 12.41 22.40
C PHE A 55 -13.76 12.62 22.91
N VAL A 56 -12.77 12.65 22.02
CA VAL A 56 -11.36 12.83 22.39
C VAL A 56 -11.13 14.22 23.00
N ALA A 57 -11.77 15.27 22.45
CA ALA A 57 -11.70 16.62 23.01
C ALA A 57 -12.30 16.70 24.41
N LEU A 58 -13.49 16.11 24.61
CA LEU A 58 -14.14 16.07 25.92
C LEU A 58 -13.31 15.26 26.93
N TYR A 59 -12.80 14.09 26.54
CA TYR A 59 -11.93 13.27 27.37
C TYR A 59 -10.68 14.04 27.81
N THR A 60 -10.03 14.74 26.88
CA THR A 60 -8.83 15.53 27.16
C THR A 60 -9.13 16.68 28.12
N ALA A 61 -10.24 17.41 27.92
CA ALA A 61 -10.66 18.48 28.82
C ALA A 61 -10.97 17.96 30.23
N MET A 62 -11.71 16.85 30.33
CA MET A 62 -12.02 16.22 31.62
C MET A 62 -10.76 15.73 32.33
N MET A 63 -9.81 15.16 31.61
CA MET A 63 -8.52 14.73 32.15
C MET A 63 -7.75 15.90 32.75
N VAL A 64 -7.59 17.02 32.01
CA VAL A 64 -6.89 18.22 32.48
C VAL A 64 -7.53 18.77 33.75
N LEU A 65 -8.86 18.96 33.72
CA LEU A 65 -9.62 19.52 34.84
C LEU A 65 -9.56 18.63 36.08
N SER A 66 -9.74 17.33 35.89
CA SER A 66 -9.74 16.36 36.98
C SER A 66 -8.36 16.25 37.63
N ARG A 67 -7.28 16.20 36.83
CA ARG A 67 -5.91 16.18 37.37
C ARG A 67 -5.57 17.47 38.11
N PHE A 68 -5.91 18.63 37.55
CA PHE A 68 -5.66 19.92 38.19
C PHE A 68 -6.38 20.05 39.54
N TYR A 69 -7.65 19.62 39.61
CA TYR A 69 -8.45 19.70 40.84
C TYR A 69 -7.88 18.82 41.96
N GLU A 70 -7.47 17.59 41.64
CA GLU A 70 -7.01 16.64 42.66
C GLU A 70 -5.52 16.82 43.04
N HIS A 71 -4.67 17.20 42.08
CA HIS A 71 -3.20 17.18 42.25
C HIS A 71 -2.56 18.57 42.19
N GLY A 72 -3.29 19.63 41.86
CA GLY A 72 -2.78 21.00 41.86
C GLY A 72 -1.94 21.38 40.63
N THR A 73 -1.06 22.38 40.77
CA THR A 73 -0.38 23.02 39.63
C THR A 73 0.70 22.17 38.97
N TYR A 74 1.46 21.39 39.73
CA TYR A 74 2.62 20.66 39.20
C TYR A 74 2.25 19.57 38.19
N VAL A 75 1.04 19.00 38.28
CA VAL A 75 0.57 17.93 37.40
C VAL A 75 0.31 18.44 35.97
N LEU A 76 0.15 19.76 35.77
CA LEU A 76 -0.09 20.33 34.45
C LEU A 76 1.10 20.14 33.50
N TYR A 77 2.32 19.98 34.04
CA TYR A 77 3.48 19.61 33.22
C TYR A 77 3.31 18.24 32.55
N GLU A 78 2.52 17.33 33.13
CA GLU A 78 2.22 16.03 32.51
C GLU A 78 1.45 16.20 31.19
N MET A 79 0.80 17.34 30.93
CA MET A 79 0.09 17.55 29.67
C MET A 79 1.02 17.61 28.45
N LEU A 80 2.33 17.76 28.68
CA LEU A 80 3.35 17.71 27.64
C LEU A 80 3.84 16.28 27.31
N TRP A 81 3.36 15.25 28.02
CA TRP A 81 3.63 13.86 27.64
C TRP A 81 3.13 13.58 26.21
N GLY A 82 3.92 12.82 25.44
CA GLY A 82 3.61 12.48 24.05
C GLY A 82 2.22 11.85 23.87
N CYS A 83 1.77 11.01 24.81
CA CYS A 83 0.43 10.44 24.81
C CYS A 83 -0.68 11.50 24.93
N ASN A 84 -0.48 12.53 25.74
CA ASN A 84 -1.42 13.65 25.92
C ASN A 84 -1.39 14.61 24.72
N ILE A 85 -0.21 14.88 24.18
CA ILE A 85 -0.02 15.67 22.96
C ILE A 85 -0.76 15.00 21.79
N SER A 86 -0.65 13.68 21.65
CA SER A 86 -1.30 12.92 20.58
C SER A 86 -2.82 12.97 20.62
N LEU A 87 -3.45 13.07 21.80
CA LEU A 87 -4.90 13.29 21.90
C LEU A 87 -5.28 14.62 21.23
N VAL A 88 -4.52 15.69 21.49
CA VAL A 88 -4.76 17.02 20.90
C VAL A 88 -4.47 17.02 19.39
N LEU A 89 -3.40 16.35 18.95
CA LEU A 89 -3.08 16.20 17.53
C LEU A 89 -4.21 15.53 16.75
N VAL A 90 -4.83 14.49 17.31
CA VAL A 90 -5.97 13.82 16.68
C VAL A 90 -7.19 14.75 16.61
N VAL A 91 -7.49 15.51 17.66
CA VAL A 91 -8.59 16.50 17.62
C VAL A 91 -8.36 17.51 16.50
N MET A 92 -7.15 18.03 16.36
CA MET A 92 -6.78 18.92 15.26
C MET A 92 -6.88 18.24 13.90
N ALA A 93 -6.36 17.01 13.78
CA ALA A 93 -6.39 16.23 12.55
C ALA A 93 -7.82 16.04 12.04
N LEU A 94 -8.74 15.74 12.95
CA LEU A 94 -10.16 15.54 12.65
C LEU A 94 -10.88 16.86 12.32
N TYR A 95 -10.48 17.97 12.94
CA TYR A 95 -11.10 19.28 12.71
C TYR A 95 -10.62 19.95 11.41
N PHE A 96 -9.32 19.85 11.11
CA PHE A 96 -8.71 20.42 9.90
C PHE A 96 -8.65 19.45 8.73
N SER A 97 -9.23 18.26 8.88
CA SER A 97 -9.22 17.19 7.88
C SER A 97 -7.81 16.81 7.39
N LYS A 98 -6.86 16.65 8.33
CA LYS A 98 -5.44 16.36 8.06
C LYS A 98 -5.06 14.93 8.50
N PRO A 99 -5.14 13.92 7.62
CA PRO A 99 -4.87 12.53 7.99
C PRO A 99 -3.41 12.27 8.40
N PHE A 100 -2.45 13.05 7.89
CA PHE A 100 -1.04 12.96 8.27
C PHE A 100 -0.81 13.14 9.77
N LEU A 101 -1.53 14.06 10.42
CA LEU A 101 -1.44 14.29 11.86
C LEU A 101 -1.89 13.06 12.68
N VAL A 102 -2.86 12.28 12.20
CA VAL A 102 -3.26 11.03 12.85
C VAL A 102 -2.12 10.02 12.81
N GLY A 103 -1.44 9.90 11.67
CA GLY A 103 -0.26 9.04 11.52
C GLY A 103 0.87 9.44 12.47
N VAL A 104 1.19 10.74 12.54
CA VAL A 104 2.21 11.26 13.47
C VAL A 104 1.83 10.94 14.93
N ALA A 105 0.56 11.15 15.31
CA ALA A 105 0.07 10.86 16.66
C ALA A 105 0.17 9.36 17.00
N MET A 106 -0.24 8.48 16.08
CA MET A 106 -0.18 7.02 16.25
C MET A 106 1.26 6.51 16.44
N VAL A 107 2.19 6.96 15.60
CA VAL A 107 3.60 6.55 15.70
C VAL A 107 4.20 7.03 17.01
N THR A 108 3.92 8.28 17.41
CA THR A 108 4.42 8.88 18.64
C THR A 108 4.04 8.09 19.90
N VAL A 109 2.84 7.47 19.92
CA VAL A 109 2.32 6.76 21.11
C VAL A 109 2.39 5.23 21.03
N SER A 110 2.93 4.69 19.95
CA SER A 110 2.91 3.25 19.71
C SER A 110 3.74 2.50 20.75
N GLY A 111 4.92 3.02 21.07
CA GLY A 111 5.86 2.42 22.02
C GLY A 111 5.30 2.33 23.44
N ASP A 112 4.83 3.45 24.00
CA ASP A 112 4.26 3.47 25.34
C ASP A 112 2.97 2.66 25.44
N GLN A 113 2.12 2.66 24.42
CA GLN A 113 0.88 1.87 24.44
C GLN A 113 1.13 0.37 24.36
N LEU A 114 2.11 -0.09 23.57
CA LEU A 114 2.48 -1.51 23.56
C LEU A 114 3.03 -1.97 24.91
N LEU A 115 3.90 -1.18 25.54
CA LEU A 115 4.42 -1.49 26.87
C LEU A 115 3.28 -1.57 27.90
N TRP A 116 2.30 -0.68 27.77
CA TRP A 116 1.07 -0.71 28.56
C TRP A 116 0.25 -1.98 28.34
N TYR A 117 0.08 -2.44 27.09
CA TYR A 117 -0.61 -3.70 26.81
C TYR A 117 0.11 -4.88 27.45
N LEU A 118 1.43 -4.95 27.32
CA LEU A 118 2.23 -6.03 27.90
C LEU A 118 2.06 -6.08 29.42
N ASP A 119 2.12 -4.94 30.09
CA ASP A 119 1.92 -4.86 31.54
C ASP A 119 0.47 -5.18 31.96
N PHE A 120 -0.52 -4.70 31.21
CA PHE A 120 -1.92 -4.98 31.49
C PHE A 120 -2.21 -6.48 31.42
N PHE A 121 -1.76 -7.13 30.34
CA PHE A 121 -1.93 -8.57 30.18
C PHE A 121 -1.07 -9.36 31.16
N SER A 122 0.18 -8.96 31.40
CA SER A 122 1.04 -9.66 32.36
C SER A 122 0.50 -9.58 33.79
N TYR A 123 -0.13 -8.46 34.15
CA TYR A 123 -0.79 -8.32 35.44
C TYR A 123 -2.02 -9.23 35.54
N ILE A 124 -2.83 -9.32 34.50
CA ILE A 124 -4.00 -10.21 34.45
C ILE A 124 -3.58 -11.69 34.56
N PHE A 125 -2.53 -12.11 33.85
CA PHE A 125 -2.14 -13.52 33.77
C PHE A 125 -1.16 -13.96 34.86
N CYS A 126 -0.29 -13.07 35.32
CA CYS A 126 0.82 -13.39 36.21
C CYS A 126 0.81 -12.57 37.53
N GLY A 127 -0.11 -11.62 37.69
CA GLY A 127 -0.19 -10.76 38.87
C GLY A 127 0.97 -9.77 39.01
N LYS A 128 1.76 -9.55 37.95
CA LYS A 128 2.95 -8.71 37.95
C LYS A 128 3.05 -7.85 36.69
N PHE A 129 3.54 -6.63 36.82
CA PHE A 129 3.92 -5.78 35.69
C PHE A 129 5.34 -6.20 35.26
N ILE A 130 5.46 -6.82 34.09
CA ILE A 130 6.75 -7.34 33.60
C ILE A 130 7.63 -6.22 33.03
N MET A 131 7.01 -5.24 32.38
CA MET A 131 7.70 -4.05 31.85
C MET A 131 7.80 -2.94 32.90
N GLY A 132 6.85 -2.88 33.83
CA GLY A 132 6.83 -1.94 34.96
C GLY A 132 6.31 -0.53 34.64
N VAL A 133 5.91 -0.26 33.41
CA VAL A 133 5.31 0.99 32.93
C VAL A 133 3.96 1.29 33.59
N MET A 134 3.21 0.29 34.03
CA MET A 134 1.95 0.49 34.79
C MET A 134 2.15 0.58 36.31
N THR A 135 3.35 0.35 36.82
CA THR A 135 3.61 0.29 38.27
C THR A 135 3.21 1.57 38.98
N TYR A 136 3.37 2.72 38.31
CA TYR A 136 3.02 4.03 38.89
C TYR A 136 1.55 4.15 39.32
N LEU A 137 0.63 3.38 38.73
CA LEU A 137 -0.79 3.37 39.13
C LEU A 137 -1.01 2.76 40.52
N THR A 138 -0.07 1.94 40.98
CA THR A 138 -0.16 1.28 42.28
C THR A 138 0.38 2.15 43.43
N TYR A 139 1.06 3.24 43.10
CA TYR A 139 1.64 4.15 44.10
C TYR A 139 0.55 4.87 44.91
N PRO A 140 0.69 4.97 46.24
CA PRO A 140 -0.30 5.61 47.11
C PRO A 140 -0.77 7.00 46.62
N GLU A 141 0.15 7.80 46.10
CA GLU A 141 -0.08 9.14 45.57
C GLU A 141 -0.85 9.17 44.23
N ASN A 142 -0.85 8.06 43.50
CA ASN A 142 -1.49 7.93 42.19
C ASN A 142 -2.77 7.10 42.21
N ARG A 143 -3.14 6.51 43.36
CA ARG A 143 -4.41 5.80 43.61
C ARG A 143 -5.61 6.75 43.71
N SER A 144 -5.72 7.64 42.74
CA SER A 144 -6.90 8.44 42.52
C SER A 144 -7.74 7.83 41.40
N ILE A 145 -9.06 8.00 41.52
CA ILE A 145 -10.00 7.63 40.45
C ILE A 145 -9.64 8.43 39.19
N SER A 146 -9.26 9.70 39.33
CA SER A 146 -8.79 10.54 38.22
C SER A 146 -7.62 9.90 37.46
N LYS A 147 -6.50 9.61 38.13
CA LYS A 147 -5.32 9.06 37.43
C LYS A 147 -5.59 7.68 36.84
N THR A 148 -6.35 6.82 37.52
CA THR A 148 -6.70 5.49 37.01
C THR A 148 -7.58 5.58 35.76
N VAL A 149 -8.68 6.34 35.81
CA VAL A 149 -9.62 6.48 34.69
C VAL A 149 -8.98 7.19 33.51
N PHE A 150 -8.24 8.28 33.76
CA PHE A 150 -7.63 9.07 32.69
C PHE A 150 -6.28 8.51 32.20
N ALA A 151 -5.80 7.39 32.74
CA ALA A 151 -4.73 6.59 32.14
C ALA A 151 -5.25 5.54 31.13
N THR A 152 -6.56 5.26 31.12
CA THR A 152 -7.13 4.22 30.24
C THR A 152 -7.00 4.51 28.75
N HIS A 153 -6.67 5.75 28.35
CA HIS A 153 -6.41 6.06 26.95
C HIS A 153 -5.24 5.26 26.37
N HIS A 154 -4.28 4.83 27.20
CA HIS A 154 -3.25 3.89 26.76
C HIS A 154 -3.83 2.53 26.32
N LEU A 155 -5.04 2.17 26.77
CA LEU A 155 -5.73 0.95 26.33
C LEU A 155 -6.52 1.16 25.04
N TRP A 156 -7.32 2.22 24.97
CA TRP A 156 -8.32 2.38 23.90
C TRP A 156 -7.90 3.33 22.77
N PHE A 157 -6.88 4.18 22.93
CA PHE A 157 -6.57 5.22 21.94
C PHE A 157 -6.13 4.64 20.60
N LEU A 158 -5.12 3.75 20.57
CA LEU A 158 -4.70 3.11 19.33
C LEU A 158 -5.82 2.24 18.70
N PRO A 159 -6.57 1.40 19.42
CA PRO A 159 -7.73 0.69 18.88
C PRO A 159 -8.82 1.63 18.33
N LEU A 160 -9.11 2.74 19.01
CA LEU A 160 -10.07 3.74 18.55
C LEU A 160 -9.62 4.35 17.23
N LEU A 161 -8.35 4.74 17.09
CA LEU A 161 -7.82 5.28 15.85
C LEU A 161 -7.82 4.23 14.73
N LEU A 162 -7.40 3.00 15.05
CA LEU A 162 -7.43 1.88 14.13
C LEU A 162 -8.84 1.52 13.67
N MET A 163 -9.88 1.72 14.50
CA MET A 163 -11.27 1.41 14.16
C MET A 163 -11.96 2.59 13.47
N ALA A 164 -11.89 3.78 14.05
CA ALA A 164 -12.56 4.98 13.55
C ALA A 164 -11.96 5.47 12.24
N VAL A 165 -10.62 5.39 12.11
CA VAL A 165 -9.90 5.97 10.97
C VAL A 165 -9.54 4.91 9.92
N ARG A 166 -9.80 3.61 10.21
CA ARG A 166 -9.66 2.50 9.25
C ARG A 166 -10.40 2.76 7.95
N ILE A 167 -11.59 3.36 7.99
CA ILE A 167 -12.47 3.47 6.82
C ILE A 167 -11.93 4.47 5.77
N GLN A 168 -10.97 5.35 6.10
CA GLN A 168 -10.40 6.30 5.13
C GLN A 168 -8.89 6.26 5.01
N ILE A 169 -8.15 5.77 6.01
CA ILE A 169 -6.72 5.47 5.86
C ILE A 169 -6.51 4.20 5.00
N THR A 170 -7.50 3.31 4.89
CA THR A 170 -7.42 2.11 4.03
C THR A 170 -8.08 2.26 2.66
N CYS A 171 -8.91 3.29 2.44
CA CYS A 171 -9.59 3.49 1.17
C CYS A 171 -8.78 4.42 0.26
N GLY A 172 -7.69 3.91 -0.32
CA GLY A 172 -7.07 4.46 -1.53
C GLY A 172 -5.63 4.97 -1.45
N HIS A 173 -5.03 5.05 -0.26
CA HIS A 173 -3.68 5.67 -0.07
C HIS A 173 -2.64 4.83 0.66
N GLY A 174 -2.84 3.52 0.86
CA GLY A 174 -1.78 2.63 1.38
C GLY A 174 -1.29 3.01 2.78
N GLY A 175 -2.05 2.67 3.82
CA GLY A 175 -1.56 2.73 5.21
C GLY A 175 -1.29 4.14 5.76
N MET A 176 -0.60 4.22 6.91
CA MET A 176 -0.13 5.49 7.46
C MET A 176 0.83 6.16 6.46
N HIS A 177 0.67 7.47 6.23
CA HIS A 177 1.54 8.21 5.32
C HIS A 177 3.01 7.99 5.68
N GLY A 178 3.86 7.60 4.72
CA GLY A 178 5.24 7.14 5.00
C GLY A 178 6.12 8.18 5.69
N SER A 179 5.83 9.47 5.53
CA SER A 179 6.54 10.54 6.25
C SER A 179 6.01 10.79 7.67
N SER A 180 4.89 10.18 8.09
CA SER A 180 4.38 10.27 9.46
C SER A 180 5.43 9.82 10.47
N PHE A 181 6.29 8.89 10.06
CA PHE A 181 7.47 8.47 10.81
C PHE A 181 8.46 9.62 11.03
N VAL A 182 8.90 10.26 9.93
CA VAL A 182 9.79 11.43 10.01
C VAL A 182 9.13 12.53 10.85
N GLY A 183 7.82 12.68 10.71
CA GLY A 183 7.06 13.64 11.48
C GLY A 183 7.06 13.36 12.98
N SER A 184 6.78 12.12 13.37
CA SER A 184 6.86 11.71 14.78
C SER A 184 8.27 11.88 15.36
N SER A 185 9.30 11.62 14.56
CA SER A 185 10.70 11.77 14.99
C SER A 185 11.02 13.23 15.30
N ILE A 186 10.60 14.17 14.44
CA ILE A 186 10.78 15.61 14.66
C ILE A 186 9.99 16.05 15.91
N LEU A 187 8.74 15.60 16.05
CA LEU A 187 7.88 15.94 17.19
C LEU A 187 8.46 15.44 18.51
N THR A 188 8.82 14.17 18.62
CA THR A 188 9.39 13.56 19.84
C THR A 188 10.73 14.21 20.19
N THR A 189 11.55 14.54 19.18
CA THR A 189 12.80 15.28 19.34
C THR A 189 12.56 16.65 19.96
N PHE A 190 11.61 17.42 19.42
CA PHE A 190 11.22 18.70 19.97
C PHE A 190 10.72 18.57 21.41
N LEU A 191 9.80 17.64 21.67
CA LEU A 191 9.18 17.46 22.98
C LEU A 191 10.19 17.13 24.07
N ALA A 192 11.16 16.25 23.83
CA ALA A 192 12.14 15.91 24.85
C ALA A 192 13.11 17.07 25.15
N ILE A 193 13.54 17.82 24.12
CA ILE A 193 14.40 19.00 24.29
C ILE A 193 13.65 20.10 25.06
N PHE A 194 12.41 20.39 24.64
CA PHE A 194 11.55 21.39 25.27
C PHE A 194 11.27 21.03 26.74
N CYS A 195 10.91 19.78 27.01
CA CYS A 195 10.60 19.35 28.37
C CYS A 195 11.84 19.40 29.27
N ARG A 196 13.03 19.05 28.79
CA ARG A 196 14.24 19.21 29.61
C ARG A 196 14.52 20.67 29.96
N ALA A 197 14.31 21.59 29.03
CA ALA A 197 14.59 23.00 29.25
C ALA A 197 13.59 23.66 30.20
N PHE A 198 12.31 23.24 30.17
CA PHE A 198 11.23 24.01 30.79
C PHE A 198 10.39 23.26 31.82
N THR A 199 10.55 21.94 31.97
CA THR A 199 9.85 21.15 33.01
C THR A 199 10.78 20.73 34.14
N PRO A 200 10.32 20.73 35.40
CA PRO A 200 11.09 20.20 36.51
C PRO A 200 11.19 18.67 36.42
N PHE A 201 12.36 18.10 36.72
CA PHE A 201 12.54 16.65 36.80
C PHE A 201 11.82 16.02 37.99
N GLN A 202 11.86 16.70 39.14
CA GLN A 202 11.22 16.29 40.39
C GLN A 202 10.44 17.47 40.93
N ALA A 203 9.22 17.21 41.40
CA ALA A 203 8.39 18.20 42.07
C ALA A 203 7.99 17.70 43.46
N ARG A 204 8.06 18.58 44.47
CA ARG A 204 7.53 18.29 45.81
C ARG A 204 6.03 18.57 45.84
N VAL A 205 5.25 17.64 46.39
CA VAL A 205 3.80 17.82 46.56
C VAL A 205 3.55 18.93 47.59
N PRO A 206 2.73 19.96 47.27
CA PRO A 206 2.43 21.02 48.23
C PRO A 206 1.85 20.46 49.54
N GLY A 207 2.47 20.79 50.68
CA GLY A 207 2.01 20.33 52.00
C GLY A 207 2.46 18.92 52.40
N SER A 208 3.34 18.28 51.63
CA SER A 208 3.93 16.96 51.94
C SER A 208 5.44 16.96 51.71
N GLU A 209 6.19 16.11 52.42
CA GLU A 209 7.61 15.86 52.12
C GLU A 209 7.80 14.96 50.89
N HIS A 210 6.71 14.43 50.33
CA HIS A 210 6.70 13.53 49.20
C HIS A 210 7.17 14.21 47.90
N VAL A 211 8.02 13.50 47.14
CA VAL A 211 8.60 13.96 45.86
C VAL A 211 8.05 13.10 44.72
N VAL A 212 7.51 13.74 43.69
CA VAL A 212 7.02 13.11 42.46
C VAL A 212 8.03 13.33 41.34
N TYR A 213 8.30 12.29 40.57
CA TYR A 213 9.18 12.34 39.41
C TYR A 213 8.37 12.73 38.17
N LEU A 214 8.72 13.85 37.54
CA LEU A 214 8.09 14.43 36.37
C LEU A 214 9.03 14.32 35.16
N ASN A 215 9.46 13.10 34.87
CA ASN A 215 10.37 12.81 33.77
C ASN A 215 9.64 12.76 32.41
N VAL A 216 9.09 13.90 32.01
CA VAL A 216 8.21 14.01 30.84
C VAL A 216 8.97 13.72 29.55
N ASN A 217 8.48 12.74 28.78
CA ASN A 217 9.10 12.28 27.52
C ASN A 217 10.55 11.79 27.69
N GLY A 218 10.88 11.22 28.85
CA GLY A 218 12.22 10.70 29.13
C GLY A 218 13.30 11.79 29.11
N CYS A 219 12.96 13.00 29.52
CA CYS A 219 13.83 14.17 29.38
C CYS A 219 15.12 14.13 30.23
N TYR A 220 15.13 13.31 31.28
CA TYR A 220 16.27 13.12 32.19
C TYR A 220 16.70 11.66 32.35
N GLU A 221 15.74 10.73 32.45
CA GLU A 221 16.00 9.30 32.60
C GLU A 221 15.10 8.51 31.63
N PHE A 222 15.45 7.29 31.24
CA PHE A 222 14.43 6.37 30.73
C PHE A 222 13.66 5.85 31.93
N TRP A 223 12.32 5.87 31.85
CA TRP A 223 11.39 5.49 32.91
C TRP A 223 12.02 4.61 33.98
N LYS A 224 12.14 5.14 35.20
CA LYS A 224 12.80 4.47 36.33
C LYS A 224 12.23 3.08 36.62
N ASP A 225 10.97 2.88 36.25
CA ASP A 225 10.20 1.67 36.53
C ASP A 225 10.37 0.59 35.45
N ILE A 226 11.17 0.85 34.39
CA ILE A 226 11.45 -0.13 33.35
C ILE A 226 12.77 -0.86 33.64
N ASP A 227 12.70 -2.17 33.88
CA ASP A 227 13.88 -2.98 34.19
C ASP A 227 14.64 -3.43 32.92
N ILE A 228 15.05 -2.49 32.06
CA ILE A 228 15.88 -2.77 30.87
C ILE A 228 17.22 -2.02 30.98
N PRO A 229 18.30 -2.69 31.45
CA PRO A 229 19.59 -2.04 31.74
C PRO A 229 20.20 -1.25 30.57
N LEU A 230 19.93 -1.66 29.33
CA LEU A 230 20.42 -0.97 28.13
C LEU A 230 19.82 0.44 27.97
N LEU A 231 18.59 0.67 28.43
CA LEU A 231 17.90 1.96 28.32
C LEU A 231 18.51 3.00 29.27
N HIS A 232 18.95 2.55 30.43
CA HIS A 232 19.51 3.41 31.50
C HIS A 232 20.96 3.84 31.25
N LEU A 233 21.64 3.29 30.24
CA LEU A 233 23.01 3.69 29.89
C LEU A 233 23.15 5.19 29.55
N PHE A 234 22.04 5.83 29.16
CA PHE A 234 21.99 7.23 28.75
C PHE A 234 21.32 8.14 29.79
N ASP A 235 21.02 7.62 30.99
CA ASP A 235 20.39 8.41 32.04
C ASP A 235 21.26 9.61 32.45
N GLN A 236 20.60 10.73 32.69
CA GLN A 236 21.20 12.03 33.03
C GLN A 236 22.08 12.65 31.92
N GLN A 237 22.27 11.99 30.78
CA GLN A 237 23.04 12.50 29.63
C GLN A 237 22.24 13.49 28.77
N HIS A 238 22.89 14.16 27.82
CA HIS A 238 22.24 15.16 26.95
C HIS A 238 21.10 14.55 26.12
N PRO A 239 19.94 15.23 25.96
CA PRO A 239 18.76 14.70 25.26
C PRO A 239 19.03 14.09 23.91
N ALA A 240 19.81 14.81 23.10
CA ALA A 240 20.15 14.40 21.75
C ALA A 240 20.74 12.98 21.65
N LEU A 241 21.31 12.43 22.73
CA LEU A 241 21.87 11.07 22.74
C LEU A 241 20.80 9.99 22.82
N TYR A 242 19.68 10.24 23.51
CA TYR A 242 18.57 9.29 23.58
C TYR A 242 17.44 9.56 22.58
N LEU A 243 17.41 10.73 21.94
CA LEU A 243 16.38 11.09 20.96
C LEU A 243 16.29 10.12 19.76
N PRO A 244 17.42 9.68 19.15
CA PRO A 244 17.38 8.63 18.15
C PRO A 244 16.82 7.33 18.73
N PHE A 245 17.12 7.00 19.99
CA PHE A 245 16.62 5.79 20.62
C PHE A 245 15.10 5.84 20.86
N LEU A 246 14.56 6.94 21.39
CA LEU A 246 13.10 7.13 21.55
C LEU A 246 12.38 7.11 20.20
N ALA A 247 12.98 7.73 19.17
CA ALA A 247 12.46 7.71 17.81
C ALA A 247 12.50 6.30 17.18
N ILE A 248 13.59 5.54 17.40
CA ILE A 248 13.78 4.18 16.87
C ILE A 248 12.95 3.13 17.63
N ALA A 249 12.78 3.26 18.95
CA ALA A 249 11.94 2.35 19.73
C ALA A 249 10.46 2.51 19.37
N GLY A 250 9.99 3.75 19.21
CA GLY A 250 8.67 4.03 18.63
C GLY A 250 8.54 3.51 17.19
N ASN A 251 9.63 3.56 16.41
CA ASN A 251 9.71 3.01 15.05
C ASN A 251 9.52 1.49 15.00
N LEU A 252 10.27 0.75 15.83
CA LEU A 252 10.30 -0.71 15.80
C LEU A 252 8.92 -1.29 16.12
N VAL A 253 8.24 -0.66 17.07
CA VAL A 253 6.91 -1.04 17.59
C VAL A 253 5.78 -0.73 16.60
N ALA A 254 5.78 0.47 15.99
CA ALA A 254 4.77 0.85 15.00
C ALA A 254 4.88 0.05 13.69
N ASN A 255 6.09 -0.43 13.34
CA ASN A 255 6.37 -1.08 12.06
C ASN A 255 6.51 -2.62 12.14
N VAL A 256 6.19 -3.29 13.26
CA VAL A 256 6.17 -4.77 13.33
C VAL A 256 5.17 -5.39 12.33
N GLN A 257 4.15 -4.63 11.88
CA GLN A 257 3.25 -5.09 10.82
C GLN A 257 3.72 -4.77 9.39
N ASN A 258 4.78 -3.98 9.23
CA ASN A 258 5.34 -3.63 7.93
C ASN A 258 6.63 -4.40 7.67
N ASN A 259 6.48 -5.69 7.34
CA ASN A 259 7.45 -6.40 6.48
C ASN A 259 7.51 -5.81 5.04
N HIS A 260 7.04 -4.58 4.84
CA HIS A 260 7.15 -3.79 3.63
C HIS A 260 8.24 -2.70 3.79
N VAL A 261 9.45 -3.10 4.18
CA VAL A 261 10.67 -2.29 3.92
C VAL A 261 10.84 -2.03 2.40
N SER A 262 10.11 -2.76 1.55
CA SER A 262 10.03 -2.55 0.11
C SER A 262 9.48 -1.17 -0.29
N GLU A 263 8.44 -0.63 0.37
CA GLU A 263 7.77 0.58 -0.14
C GLU A 263 8.58 1.88 0.04
N CYS A 264 9.36 2.01 1.12
CA CYS A 264 10.28 3.16 1.26
C CYS A 264 11.48 3.08 0.31
N ILE A 265 11.85 1.87 -0.13
CA ILE A 265 12.88 1.70 -1.18
C ILE A 265 12.27 1.94 -2.57
N HIS A 266 10.96 1.69 -2.78
CA HIS A 266 10.28 1.96 -4.06
C HIS A 266 10.07 3.44 -4.36
N LEU A 267 9.80 4.27 -3.34
CA LEU A 267 9.72 5.73 -3.53
C LEU A 267 11.09 6.39 -3.73
N ALA A 268 12.19 5.71 -3.39
CA ALA A 268 13.54 6.20 -3.66
C ALA A 268 14.01 5.90 -5.10
N TYR A 269 13.45 4.88 -5.77
CA TYR A 269 13.91 4.46 -7.10
C TYR A 269 13.32 5.26 -8.27
N HIS A 270 12.18 5.95 -8.10
CA HIS A 270 11.59 6.80 -9.15
C HIS A 270 11.04 8.12 -8.60
N LYS A 271 11.87 8.85 -7.85
CA LYS A 271 11.49 10.12 -7.19
C LYS A 271 11.24 11.31 -8.13
N ASN A 272 11.19 11.11 -9.46
CA ASN A 272 11.25 12.20 -10.44
C ASN A 272 10.23 12.17 -11.58
N ASP A 273 9.22 11.30 -11.59
CA ASP A 273 8.29 11.27 -12.73
C ASP A 273 6.80 11.32 -12.33
N SER A 274 6.37 12.52 -11.92
CA SER A 274 4.96 12.84 -11.68
C SER A 274 4.09 12.54 -12.92
N GLN A 275 4.64 12.62 -14.13
CA GLN A 275 3.93 12.26 -15.36
C GLN A 275 3.70 10.76 -15.46
N LEU A 276 4.68 9.93 -15.10
CA LEU A 276 4.53 8.47 -15.08
C LEU A 276 3.39 8.04 -14.14
N ILE A 277 3.37 8.59 -12.92
CA ILE A 277 2.33 8.30 -11.93
C ILE A 277 0.95 8.75 -12.45
N MET A 278 0.87 9.93 -13.04
CA MET A 278 -0.38 10.45 -13.61
C MET A 278 -0.88 9.61 -14.80
N ARG A 279 0.01 9.24 -15.74
CA ARG A 279 -0.32 8.38 -16.90
C ARG A 279 -0.80 7.01 -16.44
N ARG A 280 -0.12 6.40 -15.47
CA ARG A 280 -0.53 5.13 -14.88
C ARG A 280 -1.92 5.23 -14.24
N ARG A 281 -2.15 6.23 -13.38
CA ARG A 281 -3.46 6.45 -12.72
C ARG A 281 -4.58 6.66 -13.75
N ALA A 282 -4.30 7.43 -14.80
CA ALA A 282 -5.23 7.64 -15.90
C ALA A 282 -5.59 6.33 -16.61
N LEU A 283 -4.60 5.52 -16.98
CA LEU A 283 -4.86 4.23 -17.64
C LEU A 283 -5.67 3.28 -16.74
N VAL A 284 -5.33 3.15 -15.46
CA VAL A 284 -6.11 2.32 -14.50
C VAL A 284 -7.56 2.78 -14.43
N LYS A 285 -7.77 4.10 -14.34
CA LYS A 285 -9.11 4.69 -14.30
C LYS A 285 -9.87 4.34 -15.58
N THR A 286 -9.27 4.53 -16.74
CA THR A 286 -9.86 4.17 -18.04
C THR A 286 -10.25 2.69 -18.10
N LEU A 287 -9.37 1.79 -17.67
CA LEU A 287 -9.64 0.34 -17.72
C LEU A 287 -10.72 -0.08 -16.71
N ARG A 288 -10.74 0.48 -15.49
CA ARG A 288 -11.78 0.21 -14.48
C ARG A 288 -13.15 0.79 -14.86
N GLN A 289 -13.17 1.86 -15.66
CA GLN A 289 -14.39 2.49 -16.14
C GLN A 289 -14.85 1.93 -17.50
N ALA A 290 -14.09 1.00 -18.09
CA ALA A 290 -14.46 0.34 -19.33
C ALA A 290 -15.79 -0.40 -19.13
N SER A 291 -16.75 -0.16 -20.03
CA SER A 291 -18.06 -0.79 -19.98
C SER A 291 -18.46 -1.26 -21.37
N PRO A 292 -18.75 -2.56 -21.57
CA PRO A 292 -18.71 -3.65 -20.59
C PRO A 292 -17.30 -4.21 -20.33
N PHE A 293 -16.32 -3.98 -21.20
CA PHE A 293 -14.94 -4.49 -21.05
C PHE A 293 -13.94 -3.69 -21.89
N PHE A 294 -12.63 -3.87 -21.65
CA PHE A 294 -11.55 -3.42 -22.53
C PHE A 294 -10.97 -4.56 -23.38
N LEU A 295 -10.16 -4.22 -24.39
CA LEU A 295 -9.50 -5.18 -25.28
C LEU A 295 -7.97 -5.07 -25.16
N ILE A 296 -7.30 -6.21 -25.04
CA ILE A 296 -5.87 -6.37 -25.30
C ILE A 296 -5.73 -7.19 -26.58
N ALA A 297 -5.14 -6.61 -27.63
CA ALA A 297 -4.97 -7.33 -28.89
C ALA A 297 -3.72 -6.92 -29.67
N GLY A 298 -3.25 -7.81 -30.52
CA GLY A 298 -2.14 -7.57 -31.45
C GLY A 298 -1.48 -8.88 -31.89
N PRO A 299 -0.36 -8.82 -32.64
CA PRO A 299 0.31 -10.03 -33.10
C PRO A 299 0.95 -10.79 -31.94
N CYS A 300 1.14 -12.10 -32.14
CA CYS A 300 1.78 -12.96 -31.15
C CYS A 300 3.20 -12.48 -30.79
N VAL A 301 3.99 -12.18 -31.82
CA VAL A 301 5.37 -11.71 -31.74
C VAL A 301 5.51 -10.52 -32.68
N LEU A 302 6.44 -9.62 -32.39
CA LEU A 302 6.82 -8.58 -33.34
C LEU A 302 7.49 -9.24 -34.56
N GLU A 303 6.97 -8.94 -35.75
CA GLU A 303 7.47 -9.46 -37.03
C GLU A 303 7.97 -8.31 -37.92
N ALA A 304 7.50 -8.20 -39.15
CA ALA A 304 7.78 -7.08 -40.02
C ALA A 304 7.01 -5.82 -39.57
N GLU A 305 7.65 -4.65 -39.63
CA GLU A 305 7.07 -3.39 -39.17
C GLU A 305 5.75 -3.05 -39.87
N GLU A 306 5.66 -3.34 -41.17
CA GLU A 306 4.45 -3.08 -41.97
C GLU A 306 3.27 -3.90 -41.44
N VAL A 307 3.51 -5.16 -41.04
CA VAL A 307 2.47 -6.03 -40.47
C VAL A 307 2.06 -5.54 -39.09
N VAL A 308 3.03 -5.19 -38.24
CA VAL A 308 2.79 -4.68 -36.88
C VAL A 308 1.97 -3.38 -36.94
N MET A 309 2.36 -2.44 -37.79
CA MET A 309 1.70 -1.15 -37.91
C MET A 309 0.29 -1.26 -38.53
N ALA A 310 0.12 -2.14 -39.53
CA ALA A 310 -1.20 -2.40 -40.10
C ALA A 310 -2.18 -2.98 -39.07
N ILE A 311 -1.72 -3.93 -38.24
CA ILE A 311 -2.52 -4.47 -37.13
C ILE A 311 -2.83 -3.37 -36.10
N ALA A 312 -1.83 -2.59 -35.69
CA ALA A 312 -2.01 -1.50 -34.72
C ALA A 312 -3.02 -0.45 -35.21
N THR A 313 -2.92 -0.04 -36.48
CA THR A 313 -3.84 0.91 -37.10
C THR A 313 -5.27 0.38 -37.10
N ARG A 314 -5.46 -0.89 -37.47
CA ARG A 314 -6.79 -1.53 -37.47
C ARG A 314 -7.38 -1.62 -36.07
N LEU A 315 -6.56 -1.92 -35.06
CA LEU A 315 -6.98 -1.91 -33.65
C LEU A 315 -7.36 -0.51 -33.16
N ALA A 316 -6.66 0.53 -33.61
CA ALA A 316 -7.03 1.92 -33.32
C ALA A 316 -8.36 2.32 -33.99
N THR A 317 -8.64 1.79 -35.19
CA THR A 317 -9.97 1.92 -35.81
C THR A 317 -11.05 1.24 -34.98
N ILE A 318 -10.82 -0.01 -34.56
CA ILE A 318 -11.77 -0.77 -33.72
C ILE A 318 -12.07 -0.02 -32.41
N GLN A 319 -11.05 0.55 -31.76
CA GLN A 319 -11.24 1.40 -30.58
C GLN A 319 -12.23 2.55 -30.85
N LYS A 320 -12.06 3.26 -31.97
CA LYS A 320 -12.93 4.38 -32.33
C LYS A 320 -14.35 3.94 -32.68
N THR A 321 -14.49 2.81 -33.39
CA THR A 321 -15.80 2.28 -33.81
C THR A 321 -16.60 1.75 -32.62
N LEU A 322 -15.99 0.93 -31.78
CA LEU A 322 -16.68 0.24 -30.69
C LEU A 322 -16.69 1.03 -29.37
N GLN A 323 -15.90 2.10 -29.28
CA GLN A 323 -15.77 2.95 -28.09
C GLN A 323 -15.36 2.18 -26.82
N ILE A 324 -14.56 1.12 -26.97
CA ILE A 324 -13.94 0.39 -25.87
C ILE A 324 -12.45 0.71 -25.80
N PRO A 325 -11.82 0.77 -24.61
CA PRO A 325 -10.37 0.93 -24.51
C PRO A 325 -9.65 -0.26 -25.17
N VAL A 326 -8.63 0.03 -25.99
CA VAL A 326 -7.79 -0.98 -26.65
C VAL A 326 -6.34 -0.79 -26.22
N ILE A 327 -5.70 -1.90 -25.86
CA ILE A 327 -4.27 -1.98 -25.55
C ILE A 327 -3.62 -2.84 -26.63
N PHE A 328 -2.60 -2.31 -27.29
CA PHE A 328 -1.83 -3.05 -28.27
C PHE A 328 -0.87 -4.02 -27.57
N LYS A 329 -0.88 -5.30 -27.95
CA LYS A 329 0.04 -6.32 -27.44
C LYS A 329 0.93 -6.89 -28.54
N ALA A 330 2.22 -6.99 -28.26
CA ALA A 330 3.13 -7.85 -29.02
C ALA A 330 4.35 -8.26 -28.17
N SER A 331 4.87 -9.46 -28.39
CA SER A 331 6.08 -9.95 -27.70
C SER A 331 7.34 -9.58 -28.51
N PHE A 332 8.36 -9.00 -27.89
CA PHE A 332 9.65 -8.77 -28.55
C PHE A 332 10.52 -10.04 -28.65
N ASP A 333 10.24 -11.01 -27.78
CA ASP A 333 10.92 -12.30 -27.72
C ASP A 333 9.94 -13.41 -27.30
N LYS A 334 10.08 -14.60 -27.89
CA LYS A 334 9.43 -15.84 -27.48
C LYS A 334 10.46 -16.73 -26.82
N ALA A 335 10.74 -16.48 -25.54
CA ALA A 335 11.77 -17.19 -24.77
C ALA A 335 11.43 -18.65 -24.41
N ASN A 336 10.22 -19.11 -24.74
CA ASN A 336 9.67 -20.40 -24.33
C ASN A 336 9.23 -21.29 -25.51
N ARG A 337 9.85 -21.11 -26.69
CA ARG A 337 9.63 -22.00 -27.84
C ARG A 337 10.11 -23.41 -27.52
N GLN A 338 9.42 -24.41 -28.08
CA GLN A 338 9.79 -25.82 -27.91
C GLN A 338 11.01 -26.20 -28.76
N ASP A 339 11.13 -25.62 -29.95
CA ASP A 339 12.24 -25.85 -30.88
C ASP A 339 13.16 -24.62 -30.91
N LEU A 340 14.47 -24.85 -30.85
CA LEU A 340 15.50 -23.81 -30.92
C LEU A 340 15.51 -23.09 -32.28
N ALA A 341 15.15 -23.79 -33.37
CA ALA A 341 15.10 -23.22 -34.73
C ALA A 341 13.88 -22.31 -34.96
N SER A 342 12.95 -22.26 -34.00
CA SER A 342 11.76 -21.44 -34.09
C SER A 342 12.07 -19.94 -34.02
N PHE A 343 11.35 -19.14 -34.80
CA PHE A 343 11.43 -17.69 -34.74
C PHE A 343 11.09 -17.16 -33.34
N ARG A 344 11.94 -16.27 -32.81
CA ARG A 344 11.80 -15.69 -31.48
C ARG A 344 11.33 -14.25 -31.46
N GLY A 345 11.58 -13.48 -32.51
CA GLY A 345 11.28 -12.04 -32.55
C GLY A 345 12.52 -11.20 -32.82
N PRO A 346 12.37 -9.87 -32.87
CA PRO A 346 13.45 -8.93 -33.17
C PRO A 346 14.41 -8.70 -31.98
N GLY A 347 14.09 -9.25 -30.80
CA GLY A 347 14.83 -9.03 -29.57
C GLY A 347 14.47 -7.71 -28.88
N LEU A 348 15.00 -7.51 -27.67
CA LEU A 348 14.58 -6.46 -26.75
C LEU A 348 14.70 -5.05 -27.36
N LYS A 349 15.90 -4.64 -27.79
CA LYS A 349 16.16 -3.27 -28.26
C LYS A 349 15.24 -2.88 -29.44
N ARG A 350 15.27 -3.68 -30.51
CA ARG A 350 14.48 -3.42 -31.73
C ARG A 350 12.98 -3.56 -31.46
N GLY A 351 12.58 -4.51 -30.62
CA GLY A 351 11.18 -4.67 -30.23
C GLY A 351 10.62 -3.46 -29.49
N LEU A 352 11.41 -2.84 -28.60
CA LEU A 352 11.00 -1.63 -27.89
C LEU A 352 10.89 -0.42 -28.83
N GLU A 353 11.79 -0.27 -29.81
CA GLU A 353 11.69 0.76 -30.85
C GLU A 353 10.38 0.62 -31.65
N MET A 354 10.03 -0.61 -32.08
CA MET A 354 8.78 -0.88 -32.80
C MET A 354 7.53 -0.60 -31.94
N LEU A 355 7.56 -0.96 -30.65
CA LEU A 355 6.45 -0.69 -29.73
C LEU A 355 6.28 0.81 -29.48
N GLN A 356 7.39 1.57 -29.38
CA GLN A 356 7.33 3.02 -29.26
C GLN A 356 6.70 3.65 -30.51
N GLN A 357 7.10 3.19 -31.70
CA GLN A 357 6.49 3.65 -32.96
C GLN A 357 4.98 3.40 -32.99
N VAL A 358 4.51 2.23 -32.52
CA VAL A 358 3.07 1.94 -32.40
C VAL A 358 2.37 2.94 -31.49
N LYS A 359 2.95 3.30 -30.34
CA LYS A 359 2.37 4.31 -29.43
C LYS A 359 2.26 5.66 -30.13
N ASP A 360 3.32 6.09 -30.80
CA ASP A 360 3.40 7.41 -31.42
C ASP A 360 2.41 7.57 -32.57
N GLU A 361 2.23 6.52 -33.38
CA GLU A 361 1.35 6.52 -34.56
C GLU A 361 -0.13 6.35 -34.19
N THR A 362 -0.44 5.50 -33.21
CA THR A 362 -1.83 5.09 -32.92
C THR A 362 -2.41 5.70 -31.66
N GLY A 363 -1.56 6.16 -30.74
CA GLY A 363 -1.95 6.59 -29.39
C GLY A 363 -2.44 5.44 -28.49
N LEU A 364 -2.37 4.19 -28.93
CA LEU A 364 -2.76 3.04 -28.11
C LEU A 364 -1.71 2.79 -27.02
N PRO A 365 -2.14 2.52 -25.77
CA PRO A 365 -1.26 1.95 -24.75
C PRO A 365 -0.69 0.62 -25.23
N VAL A 366 0.57 0.32 -24.87
CA VAL A 366 1.23 -0.94 -25.29
C VAL A 366 1.53 -1.86 -24.11
N LEU A 367 1.42 -3.15 -24.38
CA LEU A 367 1.71 -4.25 -23.46
C LEU A 367 2.70 -5.22 -24.10
N THR A 368 3.76 -5.57 -23.37
CA THR A 368 4.70 -6.62 -23.78
C THR A 368 5.16 -7.44 -22.57
N ASP A 369 5.63 -8.65 -22.81
CA ASP A 369 6.06 -9.58 -21.78
C ASP A 369 7.56 -9.55 -21.51
N VAL A 370 7.93 -9.74 -20.24
CA VAL A 370 9.32 -9.86 -19.77
C VAL A 370 9.63 -11.30 -19.35
N HIS A 371 10.84 -11.75 -19.62
CA HIS A 371 11.30 -13.12 -19.37
C HIS A 371 12.34 -13.18 -18.25
N GLU A 372 13.07 -12.09 -18.02
CA GLU A 372 14.11 -11.97 -16.99
C GLU A 372 14.07 -10.60 -16.30
N THR A 373 14.58 -10.53 -15.06
CA THR A 373 14.51 -9.32 -14.21
C THR A 373 15.21 -8.11 -14.84
N HIS A 374 16.34 -8.33 -15.51
CA HIS A 374 17.12 -7.26 -16.15
C HIS A 374 16.39 -6.59 -17.32
N GLN A 375 15.35 -7.24 -17.88
CA GLN A 375 14.54 -6.71 -18.98
C GLN A 375 13.48 -5.72 -18.50
N VAL A 376 13.14 -5.74 -17.21
CA VAL A 376 12.01 -4.96 -16.68
C VAL A 376 12.25 -3.46 -16.82
N ALA A 377 13.42 -2.96 -16.43
CA ALA A 377 13.74 -1.54 -16.50
C ALA A 377 13.63 -0.97 -17.93
N PRO A 378 14.31 -1.51 -18.96
CA PRO A 378 14.18 -0.99 -20.33
C PRO A 378 12.76 -1.17 -20.90
N VAL A 379 12.07 -2.27 -20.59
CA VAL A 379 10.67 -2.45 -21.03
C VAL A 379 9.76 -1.39 -20.40
N ALA A 380 9.99 -1.05 -19.13
CA ALA A 380 9.22 -0.05 -18.42
C ALA A 380 9.43 1.38 -18.93
N GLU A 381 10.39 1.65 -19.81
CA GLU A 381 10.52 2.97 -20.45
C GLU A 381 9.43 3.16 -21.52
N VAL A 382 9.08 2.09 -22.23
CA VAL A 382 8.16 2.12 -23.38
C VAL A 382 6.77 1.57 -23.03
N ALA A 383 6.70 0.41 -22.37
CA ALA A 383 5.45 -0.29 -22.12
C ALA A 383 4.61 0.35 -21.01
N ASP A 384 3.30 0.46 -21.25
CA ASP A 384 2.36 0.94 -20.23
C ASP A 384 1.94 -0.19 -19.28
N ILE A 385 1.97 -1.43 -19.80
CA ILE A 385 1.66 -2.66 -19.06
C ILE A 385 2.76 -3.70 -19.31
N ILE A 386 3.33 -4.24 -18.24
CA ILE A 386 4.30 -5.34 -18.28
C ILE A 386 3.56 -6.65 -18.06
N GLN A 387 3.71 -7.60 -18.97
CA GLN A 387 3.12 -8.93 -18.83
C GLN A 387 4.12 -9.93 -18.26
N ILE A 388 3.68 -10.74 -17.31
CA ILE A 388 4.44 -11.89 -16.81
C ILE A 388 3.92 -13.17 -17.50
N PRO A 389 4.78 -13.92 -18.21
CA PRO A 389 4.40 -15.19 -18.85
C PRO A 389 3.87 -16.24 -17.86
N ALA A 390 2.98 -17.12 -18.34
CA ALA A 390 2.32 -18.12 -17.51
C ALA A 390 3.29 -19.06 -16.75
N PHE A 391 4.37 -19.50 -17.41
CA PHE A 391 5.40 -20.33 -16.77
C PHE A 391 6.24 -19.59 -15.73
N LEU A 392 6.24 -18.26 -15.77
CA LEU A 392 7.00 -17.40 -14.87
C LEU A 392 6.14 -16.78 -13.76
N SER A 393 4.85 -17.15 -13.69
CA SER A 393 3.85 -16.61 -12.76
C SER A 393 4.16 -16.82 -11.27
N ARG A 394 5.22 -17.56 -10.92
CA ARG A 394 5.69 -17.78 -9.54
C ARG A 394 7.10 -17.28 -9.26
N GLN A 395 7.80 -16.71 -10.25
CA GLN A 395 9.19 -16.27 -10.09
C GLN A 395 9.25 -14.97 -9.30
N THR A 396 9.44 -15.08 -7.98
CA THR A 396 9.32 -13.96 -7.03
C THR A 396 10.13 -12.74 -7.47
N ASP A 397 11.40 -12.92 -7.86
CA ASP A 397 12.26 -11.80 -8.24
C ASP A 397 11.74 -11.07 -9.48
N LEU A 398 11.20 -11.80 -10.46
CA LEU A 398 10.60 -11.21 -11.66
C LEU A 398 9.30 -10.46 -11.34
N LEU A 399 8.45 -11.04 -10.48
CA LEU A 399 7.20 -10.40 -10.05
C LEU A 399 7.48 -9.10 -9.29
N VAL A 400 8.43 -9.15 -8.35
CA VAL A 400 8.86 -7.98 -7.56
C VAL A 400 9.47 -6.94 -8.49
N ALA A 401 10.38 -7.32 -9.40
CA ALA A 401 10.94 -6.37 -10.36
C ALA A 401 9.85 -5.68 -11.19
N ALA A 402 8.88 -6.43 -11.74
CA ALA A 402 7.77 -5.87 -12.50
C ALA A 402 6.88 -4.94 -11.66
N ALA A 403 6.59 -5.30 -10.42
CA ALA A 403 5.83 -4.45 -9.49
C ALA A 403 6.55 -3.10 -9.23
N ASN A 404 7.87 -3.14 -9.15
CA ASN A 404 8.72 -1.99 -8.83
C ASN A 404 8.96 -1.05 -10.02
N SER A 405 8.61 -1.50 -11.22
CA SER A 405 8.76 -0.71 -12.47
C SER A 405 7.86 0.54 -12.52
N GLY A 406 6.85 0.63 -11.66
CA GLY A 406 5.84 1.67 -11.71
C GLY A 406 4.80 1.51 -12.84
N ARG A 407 4.88 0.44 -13.65
CA ARG A 407 3.90 0.12 -14.70
C ARG A 407 2.77 -0.78 -14.19
N LEU A 408 1.71 -0.91 -14.99
CA LEU A 408 0.69 -1.92 -14.73
C LEU A 408 1.27 -3.31 -14.98
N VAL A 409 0.81 -4.32 -14.25
CA VAL A 409 1.28 -5.69 -14.44
C VAL A 409 0.12 -6.60 -14.81
N ASN A 410 0.26 -7.31 -15.94
CA ASN A 410 -0.65 -8.36 -16.39
C ASN A 410 -0.02 -9.73 -16.09
N LEU A 411 -0.51 -10.42 -15.07
CA LEU A 411 -0.01 -11.73 -14.66
C LEU A 411 -0.81 -12.83 -15.38
N LYS A 412 -0.17 -13.58 -16.28
CA LYS A 412 -0.80 -14.74 -16.92
C LYS A 412 -0.88 -15.90 -15.93
N LYS A 413 -2.07 -16.46 -15.70
CA LYS A 413 -2.24 -17.62 -14.82
C LYS A 413 -1.44 -18.80 -15.37
N GLY A 414 -0.55 -19.35 -14.54
CA GLY A 414 0.14 -20.59 -14.86
C GLY A 414 -0.88 -21.71 -15.13
N GLN A 415 -0.64 -22.51 -16.16
CA GLN A 415 -1.55 -23.61 -16.53
C GLN A 415 -1.61 -24.71 -15.45
N MET A 416 -0.60 -24.77 -14.59
CA MET A 416 -0.51 -25.66 -13.42
C MET A 416 -1.12 -25.06 -12.13
N LEU A 417 -1.57 -23.80 -12.17
CA LEU A 417 -2.02 -23.08 -10.97
C LEU A 417 -3.55 -23.04 -10.85
N SER A 418 -4.04 -23.20 -9.62
CA SER A 418 -5.41 -22.84 -9.25
C SER A 418 -5.57 -21.31 -9.17
N ALA A 419 -6.81 -20.83 -9.26
CA ALA A 419 -7.13 -19.42 -9.03
C ALA A 419 -6.65 -18.94 -7.64
N ASP A 420 -6.82 -19.75 -6.58
CA ASP A 420 -6.39 -19.36 -5.23
C ASP A 420 -4.85 -19.23 -5.12
N THR A 421 -4.10 -20.08 -5.82
CA THR A 421 -2.64 -19.97 -5.88
C THR A 421 -2.20 -18.72 -6.63
N MET A 422 -2.96 -18.37 -7.68
CA MET A 422 -2.73 -17.14 -8.45
C MET A 422 -2.92 -15.89 -7.58
N LEU A 423 -3.91 -15.87 -6.69
CA LEU A 423 -4.13 -14.74 -5.76
C LEU A 423 -2.90 -14.48 -4.87
N LEU A 424 -2.19 -15.54 -4.44
CA LEU A 424 -0.94 -15.40 -3.67
C LEU A 424 0.21 -14.82 -4.53
N ALA A 425 0.26 -15.15 -5.82
CA ALA A 425 1.23 -14.55 -6.74
C ALA A 425 0.89 -13.07 -7.01
N ALA A 426 -0.39 -12.74 -7.19
CA ALA A 426 -0.86 -11.37 -7.40
C ALA A 426 -0.58 -10.46 -6.18
N GLN A 427 -0.60 -10.99 -4.95
CA GLN A 427 -0.21 -10.24 -3.74
C GLN A 427 1.23 -9.71 -3.80
N LYS A 428 2.14 -10.40 -4.49
CA LYS A 428 3.53 -9.94 -4.67
C LYS A 428 3.64 -8.71 -5.58
N ILE A 429 2.56 -8.35 -6.28
CA ILE A 429 2.52 -7.30 -7.31
C ILE A 429 1.83 -6.03 -6.80
N ALA A 430 1.23 -6.07 -5.59
CA ALA A 430 0.70 -5.01 -4.69
C ALA A 430 -0.02 -3.76 -5.25
N ILE A 431 0.41 -3.14 -6.35
CA ILE A 431 0.04 -1.77 -6.72
C ILE A 431 -0.83 -1.70 -7.99
N THR A 432 -0.86 -2.72 -8.86
CA THR A 432 -1.87 -2.83 -9.95
C THR A 432 -1.89 -4.23 -10.54
N GLN A 433 -3.07 -4.85 -10.53
CA GLN A 433 -3.23 -6.25 -10.90
C GLN A 433 -4.16 -6.37 -12.10
N GLY A 434 -3.69 -7.04 -13.15
CA GLY A 434 -4.52 -7.74 -14.12
C GLY A 434 -4.21 -9.23 -14.04
N ASP A 435 -5.20 -10.07 -13.72
CA ASP A 435 -5.04 -11.53 -13.72
C ASP A 435 -5.64 -12.08 -15.02
N ALA A 436 -4.82 -12.74 -15.84
CA ALA A 436 -5.26 -13.30 -17.12
C ALA A 436 -5.46 -14.82 -17.03
N GLU A 437 -6.73 -15.27 -17.10
CA GLU A 437 -7.09 -16.69 -17.26
C GLU A 437 -6.76 -17.14 -18.68
N ARG A 438 -6.05 -18.26 -18.82
CA ARG A 438 -5.54 -18.75 -20.10
C ARG A 438 -5.65 -20.28 -20.28
N GLY A 439 -6.47 -20.93 -19.46
CA GLY A 439 -6.61 -22.38 -19.41
C GLY A 439 -5.74 -23.03 -18.33
N SER A 440 -6.16 -24.22 -17.92
CA SER A 440 -5.45 -25.08 -16.96
C SER A 440 -5.18 -26.44 -17.59
N MET A 441 -4.05 -27.07 -17.25
CA MET A 441 -3.67 -28.37 -17.81
C MET A 441 -4.77 -29.42 -17.57
N PHE A 442 -5.22 -30.07 -18.63
CA PHE A 442 -6.25 -31.11 -18.58
C PHE A 442 -5.73 -32.40 -19.19
N GLY A 443 -4.96 -33.17 -18.42
CA GLY A 443 -4.18 -34.27 -18.96
C GLY A 443 -3.01 -33.76 -19.82
N TYR A 444 -2.52 -34.60 -20.74
CA TYR A 444 -1.40 -34.27 -21.61
C TYR A 444 -1.87 -33.64 -22.92
N GLY A 445 -1.21 -32.58 -23.36
CA GLY A 445 -1.51 -31.97 -24.66
C GLY A 445 -2.66 -30.95 -24.65
N ASP A 446 -3.44 -30.87 -23.57
CA ASP A 446 -4.71 -30.13 -23.55
C ASP A 446 -4.83 -29.11 -22.41
N LEU A 447 -5.69 -28.11 -22.63
CA LEU A 447 -6.09 -27.09 -21.68
C LEU A 447 -7.61 -27.03 -21.56
N VAL A 448 -8.11 -26.88 -20.33
CA VAL A 448 -9.51 -26.58 -20.05
C VAL A 448 -9.64 -25.23 -19.38
N VAL A 449 -10.65 -24.44 -19.78
CA VAL A 449 -11.00 -23.18 -19.12
C VAL A 449 -12.08 -23.46 -18.08
N ASP A 450 -11.71 -23.39 -16.81
CA ASP A 450 -12.67 -23.43 -15.71
C ASP A 450 -13.26 -22.03 -15.49
N ALA A 451 -14.49 -21.81 -15.98
CA ALA A 451 -15.20 -20.56 -15.84
C ALA A 451 -15.31 -20.05 -14.39
N ARG A 452 -15.26 -20.95 -13.39
CA ARG A 452 -15.29 -20.58 -11.97
C ARG A 452 -14.05 -19.82 -11.52
N ASN A 453 -12.95 -19.86 -12.28
CA ASN A 453 -11.75 -19.09 -11.98
C ASN A 453 -11.98 -17.59 -12.16
N LEU A 454 -12.81 -17.17 -13.11
CA LEU A 454 -13.07 -15.75 -13.39
C LEU A 454 -13.60 -14.99 -12.16
N PRO A 455 -14.69 -15.42 -11.48
CA PRO A 455 -15.14 -14.76 -10.25
C PRO A 455 -14.20 -14.98 -9.06
N LYS A 456 -13.39 -16.05 -9.03
CA LYS A 456 -12.40 -16.27 -7.96
C LYS A 456 -11.22 -15.29 -8.07
N LEU A 457 -10.70 -15.08 -9.29
CA LEU A 457 -9.59 -14.16 -9.55
C LEU A 457 -9.98 -12.71 -9.20
N ARG A 458 -11.26 -12.33 -9.39
CA ARG A 458 -11.77 -11.01 -9.02
C ARG A 458 -11.59 -10.65 -7.53
N ARG A 459 -11.39 -11.65 -6.65
CA ARG A 459 -11.10 -11.44 -5.22
C ARG A 459 -9.76 -10.73 -4.98
N SER A 460 -8.87 -10.65 -5.97
CA SER A 460 -7.61 -9.91 -5.89
C SER A 460 -7.80 -8.38 -5.84
N ASN A 461 -9.00 -7.88 -6.17
CA ASN A 461 -9.27 -6.45 -6.45
C ASN A 461 -8.54 -5.93 -7.71
N GLY A 462 -7.93 -6.84 -8.48
CA GLY A 462 -7.41 -6.63 -9.82
C GLY A 462 -8.47 -6.75 -10.91
N LEU A 463 -8.09 -6.38 -12.13
CA LEU A 463 -8.87 -6.58 -13.34
C LEU A 463 -8.73 -8.03 -13.81
N VAL A 464 -9.82 -8.70 -14.14
CA VAL A 464 -9.82 -10.07 -14.66
C VAL A 464 -9.89 -10.03 -16.18
N VAL A 465 -8.90 -10.64 -16.82
CA VAL A 465 -8.79 -10.73 -18.28
C VAL A 465 -8.95 -12.19 -18.71
N GLN A 466 -9.76 -12.45 -19.74
CA GLN A 466 -9.76 -13.77 -20.40
C GLN A 466 -8.82 -13.74 -21.61
N ASP A 467 -7.75 -14.53 -21.57
CA ASP A 467 -6.94 -14.86 -22.74
C ASP A 467 -7.62 -15.95 -23.54
N VAL A 468 -8.25 -15.56 -24.64
CA VAL A 468 -9.07 -16.47 -25.45
C VAL A 468 -8.18 -17.32 -26.34
N THR A 469 -7.22 -16.70 -27.03
CA THR A 469 -6.41 -17.39 -28.05
C THR A 469 -5.51 -18.44 -27.44
N HIS A 470 -4.88 -18.16 -26.30
CA HIS A 470 -4.02 -19.14 -25.66
C HIS A 470 -4.81 -20.21 -24.89
N SER A 471 -6.07 -19.97 -24.54
CA SER A 471 -6.90 -20.97 -23.86
C SER A 471 -7.25 -22.18 -24.72
N ILE A 472 -7.22 -22.03 -26.05
CA ILE A 472 -7.50 -23.11 -27.02
C ILE A 472 -6.22 -23.72 -27.62
N GLN A 473 -5.06 -23.41 -27.03
CA GLN A 473 -3.77 -23.94 -27.46
C GLN A 473 -3.64 -25.41 -27.08
N ARG A 474 -3.20 -26.23 -28.05
CA ARG A 474 -2.86 -27.65 -27.82
C ARG A 474 -1.35 -27.78 -27.70
N SER A 475 -0.88 -28.24 -26.56
CA SER A 475 0.52 -28.64 -26.41
C SER A 475 0.75 -29.98 -27.13
N ILE A 476 2.00 -30.31 -27.47
CA ILE A 476 2.37 -31.38 -28.42
C ILE A 476 1.95 -32.81 -27.99
N GLY A 477 1.29 -32.99 -26.85
CA GLY A 477 0.94 -34.29 -26.24
C GLY A 477 0.18 -35.30 -27.11
N ALA A 478 -0.34 -34.93 -28.30
CA ALA A 478 -0.99 -35.87 -29.23
C ALA A 478 -0.08 -36.38 -30.37
N HIS A 479 1.00 -35.69 -30.76
CA HIS A 479 1.80 -36.05 -31.93
C HIS A 479 3.30 -35.81 -31.70
N ALA A 480 4.02 -36.87 -31.30
CA ALA A 480 5.45 -36.87 -30.97
C ALA A 480 6.43 -36.46 -32.11
N LYS A 481 5.93 -36.04 -33.29
CA LYS A 481 6.73 -35.54 -34.42
C LYS A 481 6.50 -34.05 -34.74
N ALA A 482 5.57 -33.37 -34.07
CA ALA A 482 5.38 -31.94 -34.25
C ALA A 482 6.46 -31.15 -33.48
N THR A 483 6.92 -30.01 -34.03
CA THR A 483 7.92 -29.13 -33.41
C THR A 483 7.32 -27.81 -32.88
N THR A 484 6.02 -27.60 -33.09
CA THR A 484 5.27 -26.40 -32.67
C THR A 484 3.92 -26.79 -32.04
N SER A 485 3.42 -26.00 -31.09
CA SER A 485 2.07 -26.17 -30.55
C SER A 485 0.99 -25.95 -31.60
N GLY A 486 -0.10 -26.72 -31.49
CA GLY A 486 -1.31 -26.53 -32.29
C GLY A 486 -2.35 -25.70 -31.54
N GLY A 487 -3.59 -25.77 -31.99
CA GLY A 487 -4.73 -25.22 -31.27
C GLY A 487 -6.02 -25.22 -32.09
N ASP A 488 -7.13 -25.07 -31.39
CA ASP A 488 -8.47 -25.26 -31.93
C ASP A 488 -9.14 -23.91 -32.15
N ARG A 489 -8.74 -23.20 -33.22
CA ARG A 489 -9.24 -21.85 -33.56
C ARG A 489 -10.76 -21.75 -33.57
N GLU A 490 -11.45 -22.83 -33.96
CA GLU A 490 -12.91 -22.91 -33.98
C GLU A 490 -13.58 -22.63 -32.63
N PHE A 491 -12.90 -22.91 -31.51
CA PHE A 491 -13.43 -22.68 -30.16
C PHE A 491 -13.12 -21.28 -29.61
N ILE A 492 -12.48 -20.38 -30.36
CA ILE A 492 -12.25 -18.98 -29.94
C ILE A 492 -13.57 -18.32 -29.57
N SER A 493 -14.58 -18.40 -30.45
CA SER A 493 -15.89 -17.82 -30.20
C SER A 493 -16.56 -18.44 -28.96
N THR A 494 -16.43 -19.74 -28.75
CA THR A 494 -16.97 -20.46 -27.60
C THR A 494 -16.41 -19.94 -26.28
N ILE A 495 -15.07 -19.84 -26.16
CA ILE A 495 -14.41 -19.34 -24.94
C ILE A 495 -14.72 -17.86 -24.73
N ALA A 496 -14.72 -17.05 -25.79
CA ALA A 496 -15.02 -15.63 -25.70
C ALA A 496 -16.45 -15.36 -25.22
N ARG A 497 -17.45 -16.04 -25.80
CA ARG A 497 -18.87 -15.92 -25.41
C ARG A 497 -19.10 -16.37 -23.98
N MET A 498 -18.44 -17.46 -23.55
CA MET A 498 -18.48 -17.94 -22.17
C MET A 498 -17.98 -16.85 -21.20
N ALA A 499 -16.81 -16.28 -21.46
CA ALA A 499 -16.25 -15.25 -20.60
C ALA A 499 -17.07 -13.95 -20.61
N ALA A 500 -17.69 -13.57 -21.74
CA ALA A 500 -18.61 -12.43 -21.81
C ALA A 500 -19.88 -12.68 -20.97
N ALA A 501 -20.42 -13.90 -21.01
CA ALA A 501 -21.57 -14.27 -20.21
C ALA A 501 -21.26 -14.32 -18.70
N VAL A 502 -20.08 -14.81 -18.33
CA VAL A 502 -19.62 -14.90 -16.92
C VAL A 502 -19.19 -13.55 -16.34
N GLY A 503 -18.67 -12.64 -17.18
CA GLY A 503 -18.22 -11.30 -16.79
C GLY A 503 -16.71 -11.21 -16.53
N VAL A 504 -16.00 -10.55 -17.46
CA VAL A 504 -14.56 -10.23 -17.37
C VAL A 504 -14.34 -8.74 -17.66
N ASP A 505 -13.32 -8.14 -17.04
CA ASP A 505 -13.04 -6.71 -17.25
C ASP A 505 -12.36 -6.47 -18.61
N GLY A 506 -11.68 -7.47 -19.15
CA GLY A 506 -11.08 -7.39 -20.46
C GLY A 506 -10.93 -8.73 -21.19
N PHE A 507 -10.76 -8.64 -22.50
CA PHE A 507 -10.41 -9.77 -23.35
C PHE A 507 -8.98 -9.63 -23.88
N PHE A 508 -8.29 -10.76 -24.00
CA PHE A 508 -7.00 -10.84 -24.65
C PHE A 508 -7.11 -11.73 -25.89
N PHE A 509 -6.74 -11.18 -27.04
CA PHE A 509 -6.71 -11.87 -28.33
C PHE A 509 -5.40 -11.63 -29.06
N GLU A 510 -4.75 -12.69 -29.53
CA GLU A 510 -3.73 -12.54 -30.58
C GLU A 510 -4.39 -12.54 -31.97
N THR A 511 -3.98 -11.62 -32.83
CA THR A 511 -4.54 -11.45 -34.17
C THR A 511 -3.47 -11.22 -35.22
N HIS A 512 -3.79 -11.55 -36.47
CA HIS A 512 -2.89 -11.36 -37.60
C HIS A 512 -3.68 -11.02 -38.87
N LEU A 513 -3.03 -10.32 -39.81
CA LEU A 513 -3.59 -10.05 -41.15
C LEU A 513 -3.85 -11.34 -41.92
N ASN A 514 -2.99 -12.34 -41.71
CA ASN A 514 -3.13 -13.68 -42.26
C ASN A 514 -2.52 -14.71 -41.29
N PRO A 515 -3.29 -15.31 -40.36
CA PRO A 515 -2.74 -16.20 -39.33
C PRO A 515 -1.93 -17.37 -39.88
N LYS A 516 -2.19 -17.84 -41.11
CA LYS A 516 -1.42 -18.94 -41.75
C LYS A 516 0.06 -18.58 -41.96
N ASN A 517 0.36 -17.30 -42.12
CA ASN A 517 1.71 -16.80 -42.36
C ASN A 517 2.40 -16.29 -41.09
N ALA A 518 1.77 -16.39 -39.92
CA ALA A 518 2.35 -15.91 -38.68
C ALA A 518 3.51 -16.82 -38.22
N ARG A 519 4.54 -16.22 -37.63
CA ARG A 519 5.80 -16.90 -37.25
C ARG A 519 5.75 -17.61 -35.89
N CYS A 520 4.68 -17.37 -35.13
CA CYS A 520 4.41 -18.01 -33.84
C CYS A 520 2.91 -18.17 -33.66
N ASP A 521 2.44 -19.23 -32.99
CA ASP A 521 1.02 -19.42 -32.61
C ASP A 521 -0.01 -19.23 -33.73
N ALA A 522 0.38 -19.53 -34.98
CA ALA A 522 -0.48 -19.42 -36.17
C ALA A 522 -1.82 -20.14 -35.99
N ALA A 523 -1.83 -21.29 -35.30
CA ALA A 523 -3.02 -22.12 -35.09
C ALA A 523 -4.08 -21.50 -34.18
N THR A 524 -3.74 -20.50 -33.36
CA THR A 524 -4.63 -19.94 -32.33
C THR A 524 -4.99 -18.47 -32.54
N MET A 525 -4.31 -17.78 -33.47
CA MET A 525 -4.61 -16.39 -33.78
C MET A 525 -5.93 -16.24 -34.55
N LEU A 526 -6.72 -15.24 -34.16
CA LEU A 526 -7.94 -14.84 -34.84
C LEU A 526 -7.58 -13.91 -36.04
N PRO A 527 -8.10 -14.13 -37.25
CA PRO A 527 -7.95 -13.17 -38.35
C PRO A 527 -8.49 -11.79 -37.94
N ILE A 528 -7.77 -10.72 -38.25
CA ILE A 528 -8.10 -9.38 -37.74
C ILE A 528 -9.47 -8.88 -38.22
N ASP A 529 -9.91 -9.31 -39.40
CA ASP A 529 -11.22 -8.95 -39.95
C ASP A 529 -12.38 -9.64 -39.23
N GLU A 530 -12.12 -10.73 -38.50
CA GLU A 530 -13.12 -11.42 -37.67
C GLU A 530 -13.20 -10.86 -36.25
N LEU A 531 -12.21 -10.04 -35.84
CA LEU A 531 -12.12 -9.51 -34.49
C LEU A 531 -13.27 -8.54 -34.18
N GLU A 532 -13.53 -7.55 -35.03
CA GLU A 532 -14.60 -6.56 -34.81
C GLU A 532 -16.02 -7.18 -34.80
N PRO A 533 -16.38 -8.08 -35.75
CA PRO A 533 -17.64 -8.81 -35.67
C PRO A 533 -17.81 -9.60 -34.36
N LEU A 534 -16.76 -10.31 -33.92
CA LEU A 534 -16.80 -11.06 -32.67
C LEU A 534 -16.98 -10.12 -31.48
N LEU A 535 -16.25 -9.00 -31.40
CA LEU A 535 -16.37 -8.04 -30.31
C LEU A 535 -17.78 -7.45 -30.20
N ASN A 536 -18.44 -7.15 -31.33
CA ASN A 536 -19.84 -6.72 -31.32
C ASN A 536 -20.77 -7.75 -30.68
N GLU A 537 -20.55 -9.03 -30.97
CA GLU A 537 -21.30 -10.12 -30.33
C GLU A 537 -21.02 -10.17 -28.82
N LEU A 538 -19.75 -10.08 -28.40
CA LEU A 538 -19.39 -10.10 -26.98
C LEU A 538 -19.96 -8.89 -26.22
N LEU A 539 -19.99 -7.71 -26.84
CA LEU A 539 -20.64 -6.51 -26.30
C LEU A 539 -22.14 -6.76 -26.05
N ALA A 540 -22.83 -7.40 -27.00
CA ALA A 540 -24.25 -7.73 -26.84
C ALA A 540 -24.47 -8.73 -25.70
N ILE A 541 -23.66 -9.79 -25.63
CA ILE A 541 -23.73 -10.81 -24.57
C ILE A 541 -23.46 -10.20 -23.19
N ALA A 542 -22.38 -9.41 -23.06
CA ALA A 542 -22.00 -8.83 -21.77
C ALA A 542 -23.05 -7.83 -21.25
N ARG A 543 -23.67 -7.04 -22.15
CA ARG A 543 -24.79 -6.15 -21.79
C ARG A 543 -26.03 -6.92 -21.35
N ALA A 544 -26.31 -8.06 -21.99
CA ALA A 544 -27.45 -8.90 -21.65
C ALA A 544 -27.25 -9.67 -20.33
N SER A 545 -26.04 -10.18 -20.07
CA SER A 545 -25.75 -11.00 -18.88
C SER A 545 -25.77 -10.19 -17.59
N LYS A 546 -25.44 -8.89 -17.65
CA LYS A 546 -25.28 -8.01 -16.49
C LYS A 546 -24.28 -8.53 -15.46
N ALA A 547 -23.39 -9.45 -15.84
CA ALA A 547 -22.52 -10.15 -14.89
C ALA A 547 -21.46 -9.26 -14.21
N LEU A 548 -21.29 -8.03 -14.71
CA LEU A 548 -20.40 -6.99 -14.17
C LEU A 548 -21.14 -5.80 -13.55
N LEU A 549 -22.49 -5.83 -13.54
CA LEU A 549 -23.35 -4.88 -12.82
C LEU A 549 -23.68 -5.46 -11.44
#